data_AF-A0A3D5S5E8-F1
#
_entry.id   AF-A0A3D5S5E8-F1
#
_cell.length_a   1.000
_cell.length_b   1.000
_cell.length_c   1.000
_cell.angle_alpha   90.00
_cell.angle_beta   90.00
_cell.angle_gamma   90.00
#
_symmetry.space_group_name_H-M   'P 1'
#
loop_
_entity.id
_entity.type
_entity.pdbx_description
1 polymer ?
#
loop_
_entity_poly.entity_id
_entity_poly.type
_entity_poly.pdbx_seq_one_letter_code
_entity_poly.pdbx_strand_id
1 'polypeptide(L)' 'GEGTGLGLSITYEIIQNHGGSITVKSELEKGTTFMLFFPIPR' A
#
# COMPACT_ATOMS: atom_id res chain seq x y z
N GLY A 1 -3.88 -16.33 13.46
CA GLY A 1 -3.87 -16.59 12.02
C GLY A 1 -2.65 -15.91 11.45
N GLU A 2 -1.62 -16.69 11.14
CA GLU A 2 -0.42 -16.15 10.49
C GLU A 2 -0.77 -15.84 9.03
N GLY A 3 -1.02 -14.56 8.75
CA GLY A 3 -0.98 -14.09 7.37
C GLY A 3 0.47 -14.17 6.89
N THR A 4 0.70 -14.80 5.75
CA THR A 4 2.04 -15.01 5.15
C THR A 4 2.75 -13.72 4.70
N GLY A 5 2.21 -12.54 5.03
CA GLY A 5 2.72 -11.25 4.59
C GLY A 5 2.49 -10.93 3.10
N LEU A 6 1.88 -11.86 2.34
CA LEU A 6 1.72 -11.73 0.88
C LEU A 6 0.77 -10.62 0.44
N GLY A 7 -0.20 -10.24 1.28
CA GLY A 7 -1.20 -9.23 0.89
C GLY A 7 -0.60 -7.87 0.55
N LEU A 8 0.38 -7.42 1.33
CA LEU A 8 1.04 -6.13 1.10
C LEU A 8 2.02 -6.19 -0.09
N SER A 9 2.71 -7.32 -0.30
CA SER A 9 3.59 -7.48 -1.46
C SER A 9 2.79 -7.50 -2.77
N ILE A 10 1.66 -8.19 -2.81
CA ILE A 10 0.75 -8.20 -3.97
C ILE A 10 0.21 -6.78 -4.22
N THR A 11 -0.20 -6.09 -3.15
CA THR A 11 -0.70 -4.71 -3.25
C THR A 11 0.37 -3.76 -3.79
N TYR A 12 1.61 -3.89 -3.31
CA TYR A 12 2.75 -3.10 -3.80
C TYR A 12 2.98 -3.32 -5.30
N GLU A 13 3.00 -4.57 -5.75
CA GLU A 13 3.19 -4.92 -7.16
C GLU A 13 2.07 -4.37 -8.04
N ILE A 14 0.81 -4.50 -7.61
CA ILE A 14 -0.35 -3.93 -8.31
C ILE A 14 -0.15 -2.42 -8.49
N ILE A 15 0.17 -1.69 -7.42
CA ILE A 15 0.29 -0.23 -7.47
C ILE A 15 1.43 0.19 -8.41
N GLN A 16 2.58 -0.47 -8.34
CA GLN A 16 3.72 -0.20 -9.23
C GLN A 16 3.36 -0.45 -10.70
N ASN A 17 2.66 -1.54 -11.00
CA ASN A 17 2.19 -1.85 -12.35
C ASN A 17 1.21 -0.80 -12.90
N HIS A 18 0.50 -0.07 -12.03
CA HIS A 18 -0.36 1.06 -12.41
C HIS A 18 0.40 2.41 -12.44
N GLY A 19 1.73 2.41 -12.32
CA GLY A 19 2.54 3.63 -12.25
C GLY A 19 2.29 4.46 -10.98
N GLY A 20 1.68 3.86 -9.97
CA GLY A 20 1.36 4.49 -8.71
C GLY A 20 2.46 4.34 -7.67
N SER A 21 2.21 4.85 -6.47
CA SER A 21 3.09 4.66 -5.31
C SER A 21 2.29 4.47 -4.02
N ILE A 22 2.92 3.90 -3.00
CA ILE A 22 2.33 3.66 -1.68
C ILE A 22 3.23 4.25 -0.59
N THR A 23 2.62 4.89 0.40
CA THR A 23 3.30 5.32 1.63
C THR A 23 2.52 4.84 2.85
N VAL A 24 3.22 4.64 3.96
CA VAL A 24 2.63 4.18 5.22
C VAL A 24 2.97 5.14 6.34
N LYS A 25 1.97 5.47 7.14
CA LYS A 25 2.14 6.17 8.42
C LYS A 25 1.49 5.30 9.49
N SER A 26 2.28 4.89 10.47
CA SER A 26 1.81 4.09 11.60
C SER A 26 2.22 4.79 12.88
N GLU A 27 1.28 4.87 13.82
CA GLU A 27 1.55 5.36 15.15
C GLU A 27 0.91 4.41 16.16
N LEU A 28 1.72 4.00 17.15
CA LEU A 28 1.29 3.11 18.22
C LEU A 28 0.06 3.72 18.92
N GLU A 29 -0.92 2.90 19.27
CA GLU A 29 -2.19 3.31 19.89
C GLU A 29 -3.09 4.24 19.05
N LYS A 30 -2.68 4.68 17.85
CA LYS A 30 -3.54 5.44 16.92
C LYS A 30 -3.91 4.66 15.66
N GLY A 31 -3.08 3.71 15.26
CA GLY A 31 -3.31 2.82 14.12
C GLY A 31 -2.37 3.08 12.96
N THR A 32 -2.73 2.56 11.79
CA THR A 32 -1.91 2.60 10.58
C THR A 32 -2.74 3.10 9.41
N THR A 33 -2.17 4.02 8.63
CA THR A 33 -2.73 4.57 7.40
C THR A 33 -1.82 4.26 6.24
N PHE A 34 -2.38 3.64 5.21
CA PHE A 34 -1.73 3.45 3.92
C PHE A 34 -2.31 4.46 2.94
N MET A 35 -1.44 5.20 2.25
CA MET A 35 -1.83 6.18 1.25
C MET A 35 -1.33 5.72 -0.11
N LEU A 36 -2.26 5.57 -1.05
CA LEU A 36 -1.99 5.13 -2.42
C LEU A 36 -2.11 6.34 -3.35
N PHE A 37 -1.16 6.51 -4.25
CA PHE A 37 -1.14 7.56 -5.25
C PHE A 37 -1.16 6.93 -6.63
N PHE A 38 -2.00 7.44 -7.53
CA PHE A 38 -2.09 6.97 -8.91
C PHE A 38 -1.97 8.14 -9.87
N PRO A 39 -1.33 7.95 -11.03
CA PRO A 39 -1.31 8.96 -12.09
C PRO A 39 -2.73 9.17 -12.63
N ILE A 40 -3.06 10.42 -12.96
CA ILE A 40 -4.34 10.75 -13.60
C ILE A 40 -4.21 10.42 -15.09
N PRO A 41 -5.14 9.65 -15.69
CA PRO A 41 -5.16 9.41 -17.13
C PRO A 41 -5.27 10.73 -17.91
N ARG A 42 -4.68 10.78 -19.10
CA ARG A 42 -4.87 11.91 -20.03
C ARG A 42 -6.25 11.90 -20.65
#